data_AF-A0A2G4HP35-F1
#
_entry.id   AF-A0A2G4HP35-F1
#
_cell.length_a   1.000
_cell.length_b   1.000
_cell.length_c   1.000
_cell.angle_alpha   90.00
_cell.angle_beta   90.00
_cell.angle_gamma   90.00
#
_symmetry.space_group_name_H-M   'P 1'
#
loop_
_entity.id
_entity.type
_entity.pdbx_description
1 polymer ?
#
loop_
_entity_poly.entity_id
_entity_poly.type
_entity_poly.pdbx_seq_one_letter_code
_entity_poly.pdbx_strand_id
1 'polypeptide(L)' 'MRPERAALKGGLIVSVQAPEGSPMRHPDVIAAMAEASLAQGAIGVRLESPDHIGAVRL' A
#
# COMPACT_ATOMS: atom_id res chain seq x y z
N MET A 1 -5.44 -14.30 8.19
CA MET A 1 -5.72 -13.56 9.45
C MET A 1 -6.30 -12.21 9.08
N ARG A 2 -7.44 -11.80 9.63
CA ARG A 2 -7.98 -10.44 9.44
C ARG A 2 -7.58 -9.61 10.66
N PRO A 3 -7.11 -8.36 10.50
CA PRO A 3 -6.82 -7.52 11.65
C PRO A 3 -8.09 -7.30 12.47
N GLU A 4 -7.97 -7.35 13.79
CA GLU A 4 -9.05 -6.93 14.68
C GLU A 4 -9.35 -5.45 14.43
N ARG A 5 -10.63 -5.05 14.46
CA ARG A 5 -11.02 -3.64 14.26
C ARG A 5 -10.33 -2.69 15.24
N ALA A 6 -10.00 -3.17 16.44
CA ALA A 6 -9.26 -2.42 17.44
C ALA A 6 -7.86 -2.02 16.95
N ALA A 7 -7.17 -2.90 16.20
CA ALA A 7 -5.84 -2.62 15.65
C ALA A 7 -5.85 -1.55 14.55
N LEU A 8 -7.00 -1.27 13.93
CA LEU A 8 -7.16 -0.25 12.90
C LEU A 8 -7.65 1.10 13.45
N LYS A 9 -8.18 1.13 14.68
CA LYS A 9 -8.86 2.31 15.22
C LYS A 9 -7.86 3.45 15.44
N GLY A 10 -8.10 4.58 14.77
CA GLY A 10 -7.27 5.78 14.89
C GLY A 10 -5.97 5.76 14.08
N GLY A 11 -5.69 4.68 13.34
CA GLY A 11 -4.53 4.61 12.45
C GLY A 11 -4.84 5.06 11.02
N LEU A 12 -3.78 5.38 10.26
CA LEU A 12 -3.86 5.75 8.86
C LEU A 12 -3.66 4.53 7.95
N ILE A 13 -4.57 4.32 7.00
CA ILE A 13 -4.38 3.39 5.89
C ILE A 13 -4.25 4.21 4.61
N VAL A 14 -3.11 4.08 3.91
CA VAL A 14 -2.86 4.81 2.68
C VAL A 14 -3.28 4.00 1.46
N SER A 15 -4.04 4.60 0.56
CA SER A 15 -4.39 3.99 -0.72
C SER A 15 -3.27 4.26 -1.73
N VAL A 16 -2.48 3.25 -2.08
CA VAL A 16 -1.32 3.38 -2.97
C VAL A 16 -1.65 2.76 -4.32
N GLN A 17 -2.19 3.58 -5.21
CA GLN A 17 -2.80 3.19 -6.48
C GLN A 17 -2.54 4.29 -7.51
N ALA A 18 -2.54 3.94 -8.80
CA ALA A 18 -2.30 4.88 -9.88
C ALA A 18 -3.14 4.54 -11.13
N PRO A 19 -3.62 5.54 -11.89
CA PRO A 19 -4.40 5.31 -13.10
C PRO A 19 -3.63 4.51 -14.16
N GLU A 20 -4.37 3.78 -14.99
CA GLU A 20 -3.81 3.07 -16.14
C GLU A 20 -3.05 4.03 -17.08
N GLY A 21 -1.91 3.59 -17.59
CA GLY A 21 -1.01 4.40 -18.40
C GLY A 21 -0.14 5.40 -17.61
N SER A 22 -0.37 5.59 -16.31
CA SER A 22 0.50 6.42 -15.47
C SER A 22 1.85 5.72 -15.22
N PRO A 23 2.99 6.43 -15.33
CA PRO A 23 4.29 5.87 -14.92
C PRO A 23 4.32 5.50 -13.44
N MET A 24 3.48 6.13 -12.61
CA MET A 24 3.35 5.81 -11.18
C MET A 24 2.73 4.44 -10.92
N ARG A 25 2.12 3.81 -11.94
CA ARG A 25 1.50 2.48 -11.81
C ARG A 25 2.50 1.33 -11.91
N HIS A 26 3.76 1.62 -12.23
CA HIS A 26 4.81 0.61 -12.29
C HIS A 26 4.96 -0.07 -10.91
N PRO A 27 5.08 -1.42 -10.85
CA PRO A 27 5.15 -2.15 -9.57
C PRO A 27 6.19 -1.60 -8.60
N ASP A 28 7.42 -1.31 -9.07
CA ASP A 28 8.49 -0.76 -8.23
C ASP A 28 8.16 0.62 -7.64
N VAL A 29 7.41 1.46 -8.37
CA VAL A 29 6.99 2.77 -7.88
C VAL A 29 5.91 2.62 -6.81
N ILE A 30 4.96 1.71 -7.04
CA ILE A 30 3.94 1.36 -6.04
C ILE A 30 4.58 0.79 -4.77
N ALA A 31 5.60 -0.07 -4.91
CA ALA A 31 6.37 -0.60 -3.80
C ALA A 31 7.05 0.53 -2.99
N ALA A 32 7.81 1.39 -3.66
CA ALA A 32 8.47 2.52 -3.02
C ALA A 32 7.48 3.47 -2.30
N MET A 33 6.32 3.77 -2.90
CA MET A 33 5.28 4.59 -2.27
C MET A 33 4.63 3.91 -1.06
N ALA A 34 4.41 2.60 -1.12
CA ALA A 34 3.87 1.83 -0.01
C ALA A 34 4.86 1.77 1.16
N GLU A 35 6.12 1.48 0.89
CA GLU A 35 7.20 1.50 1.88
C GLU A 35 7.32 2.87 2.54
N ALA A 36 7.34 3.94 1.74
CA ALA A 36 7.38 5.30 2.27
C ALA A 36 6.18 5.62 3.17
N SER A 37 4.97 5.17 2.79
CA SER A 37 3.76 5.37 3.60
C SER A 37 3.86 4.67 4.96
N LEU A 38 4.31 3.41 4.97
CA LEU A 38 4.50 2.63 6.19
C LEU A 38 5.61 3.23 7.08
N ALA A 39 6.73 3.64 6.48
CA ALA A 39 7.84 4.27 7.18
C ALA A 39 7.44 5.60 7.85
N GLN A 40 6.41 6.28 7.34
CA GLN A 40 5.89 7.55 7.89
C GLN A 40 4.64 7.36 8.76
N GLY A 41 4.40 6.14 9.27
CA GLY A 41 3.40 5.89 10.31
C GLY A 41 2.02 5.44 9.81
N ALA A 42 1.89 5.08 8.53
CA ALA A 42 0.71 4.33 8.10
C ALA A 42 0.71 2.94 8.77
N ILE A 43 -0.45 2.53 9.28
CA ILE A 43 -0.64 1.19 9.88
C ILE A 43 -0.96 0.12 8.82
N GLY A 44 -1.11 0.54 7.56
CA GLY A 44 -1.37 -0.34 6.44
C GLY A 44 -1.51 0.42 5.13
N VAL A 45 -1.50 -0.33 4.03
CA VAL A 45 -1.72 0.18 2.68
C VAL A 45 -2.81 -0.61 1.97
N ARG A 46 -3.50 0.04 1.03
CA ARG A 46 -4.47 -0.58 0.12
C ARG A 46 -3.94 -0.55 -1.30
N LEU A 47 -3.81 -1.74 -1.89
CA LEU A 47 -3.33 -1.98 -3.26
C LEU A 47 -4.45 -2.55 -4.12
N GLU A 48 -4.32 -2.46 -5.44
CA GLU A 48 -5.40 -2.80 -6.39
C GLU A 48 -5.13 -4.01 -7.30
N SER A 49 -3.91 -4.59 -7.29
CA SER A 49 -3.57 -5.73 -8.14
C SER A 49 -2.66 -6.76 -7.45
N PRO A 50 -2.67 -8.04 -7.88
CA PRO A 50 -1.74 -9.06 -7.39
C PRO A 50 -0.26 -8.69 -7.59
N ASP A 51 0.08 -8.09 -8.74
CA ASP A 51 1.46 -7.68 -9.06
C ASP A 51 1.94 -6.60 -8.09
N HIS A 52 1.09 -5.61 -7.80
CA HIS A 52 1.39 -4.57 -6.80
C HIS A 52 1.51 -5.15 -5.39
N ILE A 53 0.68 -6.13 -5.03
CA ILE A 53 0.77 -6.83 -3.74
C ILE A 53 2.08 -7.62 -3.65
N GLY A 54 2.49 -8.27 -4.74
CA GLY A 54 3.76 -8.99 -4.82
C GLY A 54 4.95 -8.05 -4.62
N ALA A 55 4.96 -6.92 -5.33
CA ALA A 55 6.04 -5.94 -5.24
C ALA A 55 6.24 -5.33 -3.84
N VAL A 56 5.17 -5.22 -3.04
CA VAL A 56 5.23 -4.67 -1.67
C VAL A 56 5.59 -5.73 -0.61
N ARG A 57 5.40 -7.01 -0.91
CA ARG A 57 5.56 -8.12 0.08
C ARG A 57 6.87 -8.89 -0.07
N LEU A 58 7.63 -8.65 -1.14
CA LEU A 58 8.96 -9.21 -1.36
C LEU A 58 9.99 -8.45 -0.51
#